data_AF-A0A416ZSD2-F1
#
_entry.id   AF-A0A416ZSD2-F1
#
_cell.length_a   1.000
_cell.length_b   1.000
_cell.length_c   1.000
_cell.angle_alpha   90.00
_cell.angle_beta   90.00
_cell.angle_gamma   90.00
#
_symmetry.space_group_name_H-M   'P 1'
#
loop_
_entity.id
_entity.type
_entity.pdbx_description
1 polymer ?
#
loop_
_entity_poly.entity_id
_entity_poly.type
_entity_poly.pdbx_seq_one_letter_code
_entity_poly.pdbx_strand_id
1 'polypeptide(L)'
;MTRPQKEMDMKREHRVTIRLTDIEFSIIENAAEQAEMSISEYMRTQTMEGNVTARFEIVADVDEIKKLIGEFGKIGSNLNQIARYFNQGGIISSEMRNEIRKSLRDIYEMKYKVMKMAGDFRGSN
;
A
#
# COMPACT_ATOMS: atom_id res chain seq x y z
N MET A 1 -58.89 3.75 -19.99
CA MET A 1 -57.88 4.67 -19.44
C MET A 1 -56.52 4.33 -20.05
N THR A 2 -55.86 5.31 -20.67
CA THR A 2 -54.57 5.11 -21.34
C THR A 2 -53.47 4.93 -20.30
N ARG A 3 -52.67 3.87 -20.45
CA ARG A 3 -51.55 3.57 -19.55
C ARG A 3 -50.53 4.72 -19.61
N PRO A 4 -50.10 5.32 -18.49
CA PRO A 4 -49.07 6.35 -18.50
C PRO A 4 -47.78 5.78 -19.12
N GLN A 5 -47.21 6.51 -20.06
CA GLN A 5 -45.99 6.13 -20.77
C GLN A 5 -44.83 6.23 -19.77
N LYS A 6 -44.27 5.08 -19.38
CA LYS A 6 -43.14 5.01 -18.45
C LYS A 6 -41.90 5.59 -19.15
N GLU A 7 -41.30 6.61 -18.55
CA GLU A 7 -40.07 7.27 -19.03
C GLU A 7 -39.05 6.22 -19.48
N MET A 8 -38.66 6.30 -20.75
CA MET A 8 -37.79 5.30 -21.38
C MET A 8 -36.37 5.33 -20.81
N ASP A 9 -35.94 6.47 -20.27
CA ASP A 9 -34.57 6.71 -19.82
C ASP A 9 -34.19 6.01 -18.50
N MET A 10 -35.14 5.41 -17.78
CA MET A 10 -34.88 4.65 -16.55
C MET A 10 -34.92 3.12 -16.75
N LYS A 11 -35.07 2.63 -17.98
CA LYS A 11 -35.11 1.19 -18.23
C LYS A 11 -33.71 0.58 -18.08
N ARG A 12 -33.59 -0.36 -17.14
CA ARG A 12 -32.37 -1.13 -16.90
C ARG A 12 -32.33 -2.33 -17.85
N GLU A 13 -31.78 -2.11 -19.04
CA GLU A 13 -31.73 -3.14 -20.12
C GLU A 13 -30.49 -4.04 -20.04
N HIS A 14 -29.38 -3.55 -19.47
CA HIS A 14 -28.14 -4.29 -19.38
C HIS A 14 -28.09 -5.20 -18.15
N ARG A 15 -27.73 -6.46 -18.36
CA ARG A 15 -27.58 -7.47 -17.30
C ARG A 15 -26.12 -7.90 -17.16
N VAL A 16 -25.59 -7.79 -15.95
CA VAL A 16 -24.30 -8.37 -15.55
C VAL A 16 -24.57 -9.65 -14.76
N THR A 17 -23.85 -10.73 -15.06
CA THR A 17 -23.96 -12.01 -14.33
C THR A 17 -22.61 -12.36 -13.73
N ILE A 18 -22.60 -12.68 -12.44
CA ILE A 18 -21.42 -13.15 -11.71
C ILE A 18 -21.68 -14.56 -11.20
N ARG A 19 -20.63 -15.36 -11.04
CA ARG A 19 -20.69 -16.65 -10.34
C ARG A 19 -20.11 -16.45 -8.96
N LEU A 20 -20.81 -16.95 -7.96
CA LEU A 20 -20.44 -16.87 -6.55
C LEU A 20 -20.40 -18.29 -5.98
N THR A 21 -19.50 -18.50 -5.04
CA THR A 21 -19.56 -19.64 -4.13
C THR A 21 -20.68 -19.47 -3.12
N ASP A 22 -21.10 -20.56 -2.46
CA ASP A 22 -22.15 -20.50 -1.44
C ASP A 22 -21.82 -19.52 -0.30
N ILE A 23 -20.54 -19.44 0.07
CA ILE A 23 -20.04 -18.52 1.10
C ILE A 23 -20.18 -17.07 0.63
N GLU A 24 -19.69 -16.73 -0.56
CA GLU A 24 -19.78 -15.36 -1.09
C GLU A 24 -21.23 -14.90 -1.25
N PHE A 25 -22.11 -15.79 -1.71
CA PHE A 25 -23.54 -15.50 -1.81
C PHE A 25 -24.15 -15.21 -0.44
N SER A 26 -23.86 -16.04 0.56
CA SER A 26 -24.39 -15.85 1.92
C SER A 26 -23.92 -14.53 2.56
N ILE A 27 -22.69 -14.08 2.28
CA ILE A 27 -22.18 -12.79 2.77
C ILE A 27 -22.99 -11.64 2.17
N ILE A 28 -23.24 -11.68 0.86
CA ILE A 28 -24.02 -10.66 0.16
C ILE A 28 -25.48 -10.66 0.64
N GLU A 29 -26.06 -11.84 0.84
CA GLU A 29 -27.44 -11.99 1.33
C GLU A 29 -27.61 -11.36 2.71
N ASN A 30 -26.74 -11.72 3.66
CA ASN A 30 -26.76 -11.13 5.01
C ASN A 30 -26.55 -9.62 4.99
N ALA A 31 -25.64 -9.12 4.14
CA ALA A 31 -25.36 -7.68 4.05
C ALA A 31 -26.55 -6.91 3.44
N ALA A 32 -27.24 -7.51 2.46
CA ALA A 32 -28.44 -6.93 1.87
C ALA A 32 -29.61 -6.91 2.87
N GLU A 33 -29.78 -7.99 3.66
CA GLU A 33 -30.79 -8.07 4.71
C GLU A 33 -30.57 -7.01 5.80
N GLN A 34 -29.33 -6.85 6.27
CA GLN A 34 -28.96 -5.82 7.25
C GLN A 34 -29.17 -4.39 6.74
N ALA A 35 -29.05 -4.19 5.42
CA ALA A 35 -29.32 -2.91 4.79
C ALA A 35 -30.80 -2.69 4.45
N GLU A 36 -31.68 -3.67 4.72
CA GLU A 36 -33.09 -3.68 4.33
C GLU A 36 -33.30 -3.53 2.80
N MET A 37 -32.37 -4.07 2.01
CA MET A 37 -32.36 -3.98 0.55
C MET A 37 -32.52 -5.35 -0.09
N SER A 38 -33.07 -5.39 -1.31
CA SER A 38 -32.92 -6.60 -2.13
C SER A 38 -31.46 -6.77 -2.53
N ILE A 39 -30.99 -8.01 -2.72
CA ILE A 39 -29.62 -8.30 -3.18
C ILE A 39 -29.25 -7.48 -4.43
N SER A 40 -30.18 -7.35 -5.38
CA SER A 40 -29.97 -6.58 -6.62
C SER A 40 -29.85 -5.07 -6.40
N GLU A 41 -30.46 -4.56 -5.34
CA GLU A 41 -30.40 -3.15 -4.98
C GLU A 41 -29.13 -2.88 -4.18
N TYR A 42 -28.84 -3.71 -3.18
CA TYR A 42 -27.61 -3.66 -2.40
C TYR A 42 -26.37 -3.71 -3.31
N MET A 43 -26.28 -4.69 -4.22
CA MET A 43 -25.16 -4.82 -5.16
C MET A 43 -25.02 -3.59 -6.06
N ARG A 44 -26.15 -2.97 -6.46
CA ARG A 44 -26.12 -1.77 -7.29
C ARG A 44 -25.61 -0.57 -6.50
N THR A 45 -26.11 -0.36 -5.30
CA THR A 45 -25.66 0.72 -4.40
C THR A 45 -24.17 0.57 -4.12
N GLN A 46 -23.70 -0.63 -3.79
CA GLN A 46 -22.27 -0.90 -3.60
C GLN A 46 -21.44 -0.70 -4.88
N THR A 47 -21.96 -1.01 -6.07
CA THR A 47 -21.22 -0.80 -7.32
C THR A 47 -21.16 0.67 -7.74
N MET A 48 -22.20 1.46 -7.44
CA MET A 48 -22.31 2.87 -7.86
C MET A 48 -21.73 3.85 -6.83
N GLU A 49 -21.86 3.54 -5.55
CA GLU A 49 -21.48 4.42 -4.42
C GLU A 49 -20.31 3.84 -3.62
N GLY A 50 -20.05 2.54 -3.73
CA GLY A 50 -18.93 1.91 -3.06
C GLY A 50 -17.61 2.42 -3.64
N ASN A 51 -16.75 2.93 -2.76
CA ASN A 51 -15.39 3.27 -3.13
C ASN A 51 -14.63 1.98 -3.42
N VAL A 52 -14.46 1.65 -4.70
CA VAL A 52 -13.47 0.65 -5.09
C VAL A 52 -12.11 1.25 -4.76
N THR A 53 -11.53 0.81 -3.64
CA THR A 53 -10.12 1.11 -3.35
C THR A 53 -9.33 0.29 -4.35
N ALA A 54 -9.10 0.85 -5.53
CA ALA A 54 -8.18 0.28 -6.48
C ALA A 54 -6.83 0.20 -5.76
N ARG A 55 -6.46 -1.00 -5.31
CA ARG A 55 -5.09 -1.29 -4.92
C ARG A 55 -4.29 -1.23 -6.21
N PHE A 56 -3.89 -0.03 -6.58
CA PHE A 56 -2.73 0.14 -7.42
C PHE A 56 -1.56 -0.37 -6.59
N GLU A 57 -1.23 -1.65 -6.74
CA GLU A 57 0.14 -2.06 -6.51
C GLU A 57 0.95 -1.26 -7.54
N ILE A 58 1.40 -0.08 -7.12
CA ILE A 58 2.49 0.60 -7.80
C ILE A 58 3.65 -0.37 -7.63
N VAL A 59 3.78 -1.31 -8.57
CA VAL A 59 5.02 -2.06 -8.78
C VAL A 59 5.97 -1.02 -9.33
N ALA A 60 6.48 -0.22 -8.39
CA ALA A 60 7.43 0.82 -8.64
C ALA A 60 8.71 0.07 -9.02
N ASP A 61 8.86 -0.26 -10.30
CA ASP A 61 10.14 -0.67 -10.86
C ASP A 61 11.01 0.59 -10.95
N VAL A 62 11.32 1.12 -9.77
CA VAL A 62 12.06 2.35 -9.60
C VAL A 62 13.47 1.89 -9.32
N ASP A 63 14.31 1.92 -10.34
CA ASP A 63 15.75 1.67 -10.22
C ASP A 63 16.39 2.45 -9.05
N GLU A 64 15.79 3.58 -8.67
CA GLU A 64 16.19 4.38 -7.51
C GLU A 64 15.92 3.66 -6.17
N ILE A 65 14.79 2.94 -6.02
CA ILE A 65 14.50 2.13 -4.81
C ILE A 65 15.47 0.95 -4.72
N LYS A 66 15.76 0.29 -5.86
CA LYS A 66 16.76 -0.80 -5.91
C LYS A 66 18.16 -0.28 -5.54
N LYS A 67 18.56 0.90 -6.04
CA LYS A 67 19.81 1.56 -5.65
C LYS A 67 19.84 1.87 -4.15
N LEU A 68 18.74 2.38 -3.61
CA LEU A 68 18.61 2.69 -2.19
C LEU A 68 18.74 1.43 -1.32
N ILE A 69 18.05 0.33 -1.67
CA ILE A 69 18.19 -0.97 -0.98
C ILE A 69 19.64 -1.46 -1.04
N GLY A 70 20.31 -1.29 -2.19
CA GLY A 70 21.74 -1.61 -2.35
C GLY A 70 22.65 -0.78 -1.44
N GLU A 71 22.36 0.51 -1.25
CA GLU A 71 23.07 1.37 -0.29
C GLU A 71 22.83 0.92 1.16
N PHE A 72 21.59 0.60 1.53
CA PHE A 72 21.26 0.03 2.84
C PHE A 72 22.01 -1.27 3.13
N GLY A 73 22.13 -2.16 2.14
CA GLY A 73 22.91 -3.41 2.27
C GLY A 73 24.38 -3.17 2.57
N LYS A 74 25.00 -2.13 1.98
CA LYS A 74 26.40 -1.75 2.25
C LYS A 74 26.58 -1.24 3.68
N ILE A 75 25.66 -0.40 4.17
CA ILE A 75 25.67 0.08 5.55
C ILE A 75 25.53 -1.09 6.53
N GLY A 76 24.58 -2.00 6.28
CA GLY A 76 24.37 -3.18 7.11
C GLY A 76 25.61 -4.07 7.18
N SER A 77 26.32 -4.24 6.05
CA SER A 77 27.60 -4.95 6.00
C SER A 77 28.68 -4.26 6.84
N ASN A 78 28.82 -2.93 6.75
CA ASN A 78 29.77 -2.17 7.55
C ASN A 78 29.46 -2.27 9.05
N LEU A 79 28.19 -2.16 9.45
CA LEU A 79 27.76 -2.34 10.84
C LEU A 79 28.06 -3.76 11.35
N ASN A 80 27.85 -4.78 10.52
CA ASN A 80 28.17 -6.16 10.86
C ASN A 80 29.68 -6.38 11.02
N GLN A 81 30.52 -5.71 10.22
CA GLN A 81 31.98 -5.74 10.37
C GLN A 81 32.43 -5.08 11.67
N ILE A 82 31.87 -3.91 12.02
CA ILE A 82 32.12 -3.23 13.29
C ILE A 82 31.70 -4.14 14.47
N ALA A 83 30.52 -4.74 14.41
CA ALA A 83 30.04 -5.65 15.44
C ALA A 83 30.94 -6.89 15.60
N ARG A 84 31.38 -7.50 14.49
CA ARG A 84 32.31 -8.64 14.51
C ARG A 84 33.65 -8.27 15.12
N TYR A 85 34.21 -7.12 14.77
CA TYR A 85 35.49 -6.63 15.31
C TYR A 85 35.42 -6.45 16.84
N PHE A 86 34.32 -5.90 17.36
CA PHE A 86 34.12 -5.76 18.79
C PHE A 86 33.89 -7.10 19.51
N ASN A 87 33.11 -7.99 18.91
CA ASN A 87 32.88 -9.32 19.48
C ASN A 87 34.15 -10.17 19.56
N GLN A 88 35.19 -9.83 18.79
CA GLN A 88 36.50 -10.49 18.80
C GLN A 88 37.52 -9.84 19.77
N GLY A 89 37.12 -8.87 20.58
CA GLY A 89 38.00 -8.20 21.55
C GLY A 89 38.77 -7.00 20.99
N GLY A 90 38.29 -6.41 19.88
CA GLY A 90 38.91 -5.25 19.25
C GLY A 90 38.97 -4.00 20.15
N ILE A 91 40.13 -3.35 20.18
CA ILE A 91 40.37 -2.10 20.93
C ILE A 91 39.86 -0.91 20.10
N ILE A 92 39.25 0.09 20.74
CA ILE A 92 38.79 1.31 20.07
C ILE A 92 40.01 2.18 19.71
N SER A 93 40.51 2.04 18.48
CA SER A 93 41.49 2.98 17.91
C SER A 93 40.82 4.29 17.50
N SER A 94 41.60 5.37 17.44
CA SER A 94 41.18 6.68 16.93
C SER A 94 40.69 6.62 15.48
N GLU A 95 41.30 5.77 14.66
CA GLU A 95 40.90 5.51 13.26
C GLU A 95 39.51 4.88 13.19
N MET A 96 39.22 3.91 14.04
CA MET A 96 37.91 3.26 14.06
C MET A 96 36.80 4.21 14.54
N ARG A 97 37.12 5.11 15.49
CA ARG A 97 36.20 6.17 15.90
C ARG A 97 35.87 7.12 14.74
N ASN A 98 36.81 7.36 13.83
CA ASN A 98 36.58 8.17 12.64
C ASN A 98 35.71 7.43 11.61
N GLU A 99 35.92 6.13 11.40
CA GLU A 99 35.07 5.32 10.51
C GLU A 99 33.61 5.22 10.99
N ILE A 100 33.40 5.04 12.30
CA ILE A 100 32.05 5.05 12.89
C ILE A 100 31.37 6.40 12.69
N ARG A 101 32.09 7.51 12.91
CA ARG A 101 31.57 8.87 12.67
C ARG A 101 31.25 9.12 11.19
N LYS A 102 32.05 8.60 10.27
CA LYS A 102 31.80 8.68 8.83
C LYS A 102 30.53 7.90 8.47
N SER A 103 30.40 6.67 8.95
CA SER A 103 29.22 5.84 8.73
C SER A 103 27.94 6.48 9.29
N LEU A 104 28.01 7.10 10.47
CA LEU A 104 26.91 7.88 11.04
C LEU A 104 26.52 9.07 10.14
N ARG A 105 27.51 9.80 9.60
CA ARG A 105 27.27 10.91 8.67
C ARG A 105 26.57 10.43 7.39
N ASP A 106 27.03 9.32 6.83
CA ASP A 106 26.45 8.74 5.61
C ASP A 106 24.97 8.34 5.85
N ILE A 107 24.66 7.73 7.00
CA ILE A 107 23.28 7.40 7.41
C ILE A 107 22.41 8.67 7.52
N TYR A 108 22.95 9.75 8.11
CA TYR A 108 22.23 11.03 8.19
C TYR A 108 21.95 11.63 6.82
N GLU A 109 22.92 11.63 5.92
CA GLU A 109 22.75 12.17 4.57
C GLU A 109 21.71 11.37 3.77
N MET A 110 21.72 10.04 3.90
CA MET A 110 20.72 9.18 3.29
C MET A 110 19.31 9.42 3.85
N LYS A 111 19.16 9.61 5.16
CA LYS A 111 17.86 9.99 5.76
C LYS A 111 17.28 11.23 5.06
N TYR A 112 18.09 12.26 4.82
CA TYR A 112 17.63 13.48 4.15
C TYR A 112 17.29 13.26 2.68
N LYS A 113 18.06 12.43 1.95
CA LYS A 113 17.75 12.06 0.57
C LYS A 113 16.42 11.33 0.47
N VAL A 114 16.18 10.36 1.35
CA VAL A 114 14.90 9.62 1.42
C VAL A 114 13.74 10.54 1.78
N MET A 115 13.90 11.43 2.77
CA MET A 115 12.87 12.42 3.11
C MET A 115 12.54 13.35 1.94
N LYS A 116 13.54 13.75 1.15
CA LYS A 116 13.33 14.59 -0.04
C LYS A 116 12.62 13.83 -1.17
N MET A 117 12.94 12.53 -1.35
CA MET A 117 12.31 11.66 -2.34
C MET A 117 10.86 11.31 -1.97
N ALA A 118 10.56 11.15 -0.68
CA ALA A 118 9.23 10.81 -0.19
C ALA A 118 8.20 11.95 -0.29
N GLY A 119 8.65 13.20 -0.50
CA GLY A 119 7.78 14.38 -0.53
C GLY A 119 7.16 14.73 0.84
N ASP A 120 6.32 15.78 0.89
CA ASP A 120 5.53 16.10 2.08
C ASP A 120 4.44 15.03 2.27
N PHE A 121 4.73 14.01 3.07
CA PHE A 121 3.73 13.04 3.51
C PHE A 121 2.84 13.67 4.58
N ARG A 122 2.00 14.63 4.17
CA ARG A 122 0.82 15.02 4.96
C ARG A 122 -0.20 13.92 4.77
N GLY A 123 -0.14 12.90 5.63
CA GLY A 123 -1.27 12.01 5.82
C GLY A 123 -2.46 12.86 6.21
N SER A 124 -3.40 13.05 5.29
CA SER A 124 -4.73 13.55 5.63
C SER A 124 -5.38 12.50 6.53
N ASN A 125 -5.58 12.86 7.79
CA ASN A 125 -6.54 12.22 8.67
C ASN A 125 -7.96 12.36 8.11
#